data_AF-A0A502M8V8-F1
#
_entry.id   AF-A0A502M8V8-F1
#
_cell.length_a   1.000
_cell.length_b   1.000
_cell.length_c   1.000
_cell.angle_alpha   90.00
_cell.angle_beta   90.00
_cell.angle_gamma   90.00
#
_symmetry.space_group_name_H-M   'P 1'
#
loop_
_entity.id
_entity.type
_entity.pdbx_description
1 polymer ?
#
loop_
_entity_poly.entity_id
_entity_poly.type
_entity_poly.pdbx_seq_one_letter_code
_entity_poly.pdbx_strand_id
1 'polypeptide(L)'
;MKRNRLLGLLTSLVPLAVLPIAASCSTKKENKTTSAGFQESVLKQNLTKNNILTRVSNQFLETFYGNEVATLTEDEKASDPIKVLINKPSSQLFNDIKKVFKFYADQKLKENPQFFWSLRSNYINANVDTTDFNPTPFAIPTDDQLKFMLNNSVFIETDIRLDLQKRLLVYNYLLKNRDEYRNLANDSSGRDLYQLSLKDEMNKKETADSVKDLYNALNFQDNSLYLIKYLMDNPKLEEWSFTDDRDMNLRWGQANVSSFAEFNALASYNPSATPQYDFNPPIKNPDLLIATGSSEGQDVLKTLLAYKGLTANTSSGELSGTLANVKADLSSVFGFVDPRTNRVYSQDSFKFAKILAQVGKPPKAKKDGSFDSKLSEKKLDTLAAEDIQFEGLNRDSINKNLFTKQITVDQTTYTLQYKINGLITFDGQAVTIPVRLSVKELGARNYYDYSAKLQYTESSNSVSEVDLPNFNLDKYPQTVDMIKDNKIQAKYVIKISPLYRTETVKEGDQDVSKEVLTFNGTPWESATQQENIALTIATNDADNLYREAVKYFKFLGFKFDEQKMNRNVTDILKIEGLI
;
A
#
# COMPACT_ATOMS: atom_id res chain seq x y z
N MET A 1 27.35 -31.10 15.94
CA MET A 1 26.40 -32.23 15.98
C MET A 1 25.81 -32.42 14.58
N LYS A 2 25.67 -33.67 14.13
CA LYS A 2 25.51 -34.10 12.73
C LYS A 2 24.32 -33.45 12.00
N ARG A 3 24.61 -32.65 10.96
CA ARG A 3 23.65 -32.17 9.94
C ARG A 3 23.18 -33.36 9.09
N ASN A 4 21.99 -33.88 9.37
CA ASN A 4 21.30 -34.80 8.47
C ASN A 4 20.53 -33.98 7.40
N ARG A 5 21.01 -34.10 6.16
CA ARG A 5 20.25 -34.13 4.89
C ARG A 5 18.86 -33.47 4.89
N LEU A 6 18.80 -32.23 4.42
CA LEU A 6 17.63 -31.63 3.74
C LEU A 6 18.12 -30.76 2.57
N LEU A 7 19.05 -31.33 1.79
CA LEU A 7 19.65 -30.74 0.59
C LEU A 7 19.02 -31.35 -0.68
N GLY A 8 17.73 -31.66 -0.62
CA GLY A 8 17.05 -32.44 -1.65
C GLY A 8 15.68 -31.88 -1.98
N LEU A 9 15.65 -30.79 -2.75
CA LEU A 9 14.58 -30.38 -3.66
C LEU A 9 15.03 -29.13 -4.43
N LEU A 10 16.09 -29.29 -5.23
CA LEU A 10 16.24 -28.46 -6.43
C LEU A 10 15.14 -28.94 -7.38
N THR A 11 13.97 -28.29 -7.36
CA THR A 11 12.86 -28.61 -8.27
C THR A 11 13.22 -28.15 -9.68
N SER A 12 13.82 -29.04 -10.47
CA SER A 12 13.70 -28.92 -11.92
C SER A 12 12.21 -29.03 -12.24
N LEU A 13 11.63 -28.01 -12.87
CA LEU A 13 10.28 -28.09 -13.40
C LEU A 13 10.24 -29.33 -14.31
N VAL A 14 9.39 -30.31 -13.98
CA VAL A 14 9.27 -31.60 -14.69
C VAL A 14 9.25 -31.33 -16.20
N PRO A 15 9.92 -32.15 -17.04
CA PRO A 15 9.99 -31.86 -18.46
C PRO A 15 8.58 -31.66 -19.01
N LEU A 16 8.27 -30.45 -19.50
CA LEU A 16 7.08 -30.14 -20.30
C LEU A 16 7.10 -30.87 -21.67
N ALA A 17 7.88 -31.95 -21.77
CA ALA A 17 8.30 -32.63 -22.98
C ALA A 17 7.22 -33.54 -23.60
N VAL A 18 6.11 -33.80 -22.90
CA VAL A 18 5.02 -34.61 -23.43
C VAL A 18 3.71 -33.83 -23.37
N LEU A 19 3.61 -32.84 -24.25
CA LEU A 19 2.32 -32.38 -24.75
C LEU A 19 2.12 -33.05 -26.12
N PRO A 20 1.01 -33.78 -26.37
CA PRO A 20 0.62 -34.11 -27.73
C PRO A 20 0.16 -32.81 -28.40
N ILE A 21 1.12 -32.00 -28.86
CA ILE A 21 0.85 -30.79 -29.64
C ILE A 21 0.55 -31.23 -31.07
N ALA A 22 -0.71 -31.55 -31.37
CA ALA A 22 -1.18 -31.58 -32.75
C ALA A 22 -1.50 -30.15 -33.21
N ALA A 23 -0.46 -29.33 -33.39
CA ALA A 23 -0.60 -28.02 -34.03
C ALA A 23 0.70 -27.68 -34.77
N SER A 24 0.68 -27.81 -36.10
CA SER A 24 1.76 -27.30 -36.94
C SER A 24 1.73 -25.77 -36.90
N CYS A 25 2.73 -25.16 -36.26
CA CYS A 25 2.98 -23.72 -36.44
C CYS A 25 3.54 -23.49 -37.85
N SER A 26 2.72 -22.98 -38.77
CA SER A 26 3.19 -22.48 -40.07
C SER A 26 3.95 -21.18 -39.87
N THR A 27 5.26 -21.18 -40.12
CA THR A 27 6.16 -20.02 -39.96
C THR A 27 6.11 -19.00 -41.10
N LYS A 28 5.05 -18.99 -41.93
CA LYS A 28 4.93 -18.03 -43.04
C LYS A 28 3.98 -16.90 -42.70
N LYS A 29 4.50 -15.66 -42.78
CA LYS A 29 3.72 -14.42 -42.89
C LYS A 29 2.95 -14.46 -44.22
N GLU A 30 1.80 -15.10 -44.23
CA GLU A 30 0.80 -14.88 -45.28
C GLU A 30 -0.11 -13.75 -44.82
N ASN A 31 -0.43 -12.82 -45.73
CA ASN A 31 -1.50 -11.85 -45.54
C ASN A 31 -2.82 -12.62 -45.38
N LYS A 32 -3.23 -12.91 -44.15
CA LYS A 32 -4.40 -13.74 -43.86
C LYS A 32 -5.65 -12.88 -43.78
N THR A 33 -6.49 -12.99 -44.80
CA THR A 33 -7.91 -12.65 -44.75
C THR A 33 -8.61 -13.50 -43.68
N THR A 34 -9.48 -12.88 -42.87
CA THR A 34 -10.27 -13.50 -41.79
C THR A 34 -11.21 -14.58 -42.34
N SER A 35 -10.78 -15.84 -42.30
CA SER A 35 -11.60 -17.02 -42.63
C SER A 35 -11.91 -17.85 -41.37
N ALA A 36 -12.96 -18.69 -41.41
CA ALA A 36 -13.32 -19.56 -40.28
C ALA A 36 -12.18 -20.49 -39.84
N GLY A 37 -11.39 -21.02 -40.79
CA GLY A 37 -10.21 -21.84 -40.48
C GLY A 37 -9.08 -21.06 -39.82
N PHE A 38 -8.96 -19.76 -40.09
CA PHE A 38 -8.01 -18.89 -39.37
C PHE A 38 -8.44 -18.70 -37.91
N GLN A 39 -9.73 -18.44 -37.66
CA GLN A 39 -10.28 -18.30 -36.30
C GLN A 39 -10.11 -19.58 -35.47
N GLU A 40 -10.39 -20.76 -36.04
CA GLU A 40 -10.18 -22.06 -35.37
C GLU A 40 -8.71 -22.30 -35.00
N SER A 41 -7.77 -21.90 -35.88
CA SER A 41 -6.34 -22.03 -35.62
C SER A 41 -5.86 -21.12 -34.49
N VAL A 42 -6.37 -19.89 -34.42
CA VAL A 42 -6.05 -18.91 -33.36
C VAL A 42 -6.60 -19.41 -32.02
N LEU A 43 -7.85 -19.89 -32.00
CA LEU A 43 -8.48 -20.50 -30.83
C LEU A 43 -7.63 -21.64 -30.26
N LYS A 44 -7.21 -22.59 -31.11
CA LYS A 44 -6.36 -23.72 -30.69
C LYS A 44 -5.00 -23.27 -30.16
N GLN A 45 -4.41 -22.24 -30.75
CA GLN A 45 -3.14 -21.67 -30.26
C GLN A 45 -3.30 -21.03 -28.87
N ASN A 46 -4.36 -20.24 -28.66
CA ASN A 46 -4.64 -19.60 -27.38
C ASN A 46 -4.91 -20.64 -26.29
N LEU A 47 -5.73 -21.65 -26.56
CA LEU A 47 -5.99 -22.75 -25.61
C LEU A 47 -4.72 -23.53 -25.27
N THR A 48 -3.85 -23.79 -26.26
CA THR A 48 -2.57 -24.47 -26.03
C THR A 48 -1.64 -23.64 -25.14
N LYS A 49 -1.54 -22.34 -25.42
CA LYS A 49 -0.78 -21.39 -24.62
C LYS A 49 -1.28 -21.35 -23.17
N ASN A 50 -2.58 -21.19 -22.97
CA ASN A 50 -3.17 -21.13 -21.63
C ASN A 50 -2.89 -22.42 -20.84
N ASN A 51 -3.05 -23.59 -21.46
CA ASN A 51 -2.71 -24.87 -20.84
C ASN A 51 -1.26 -24.97 -20.38
N ILE A 52 -0.31 -24.50 -21.20
CA ILE A 52 1.11 -24.48 -20.84
C ILE A 52 1.32 -23.58 -19.61
N LEU A 53 0.78 -22.37 -19.61
CA LEU A 53 0.96 -21.41 -18.53
C LEU A 53 0.27 -21.84 -17.24
N THR A 54 -0.88 -22.52 -17.33
CA THR A 54 -1.58 -23.11 -16.19
C THR A 54 -0.74 -24.22 -15.57
N ARG A 55 -0.09 -25.08 -16.37
CA ARG A 55 0.84 -26.10 -15.84
C ARG A 55 2.05 -25.50 -15.14
N VAL A 56 2.63 -24.45 -15.71
CA VAL A 56 3.75 -23.72 -15.08
C VAL A 56 3.31 -23.12 -13.74
N SER A 57 2.14 -22.48 -13.71
CA SER A 57 1.59 -21.89 -12.48
C SER A 57 1.25 -22.95 -11.43
N ASN A 58 0.71 -24.10 -11.85
CA ASN A 58 0.46 -25.24 -10.95
C ASN A 58 1.74 -25.69 -10.25
N GLN A 59 2.88 -25.81 -10.95
CA GLN A 59 4.13 -26.28 -10.34
C GLN A 59 4.61 -25.38 -9.18
N PHE A 60 4.46 -24.06 -9.31
CA PHE A 60 4.74 -23.13 -8.22
C PHE A 60 3.77 -23.33 -7.06
N LEU A 61 2.46 -23.37 -7.36
CA LEU A 61 1.41 -23.53 -6.35
C LEU A 61 1.51 -24.87 -5.61
N GLU A 62 1.87 -25.96 -6.30
CA GLU A 62 2.07 -27.27 -5.68
C GLU A 62 3.16 -27.23 -4.62
N THR A 63 4.18 -26.39 -4.83
CA THR A 63 5.25 -26.19 -3.85
C THR A 63 4.80 -25.28 -2.71
N PHE A 64 4.14 -24.16 -3.02
CA PHE A 64 3.72 -23.17 -2.01
C PHE A 64 2.55 -23.64 -1.14
N TYR A 65 1.83 -24.66 -1.59
CA TYR A 65 0.78 -25.37 -0.85
C TYR A 65 1.17 -26.84 -0.59
N GLY A 66 2.48 -27.12 -0.54
CA GLY A 66 3.02 -28.48 -0.45
C GLY A 66 2.49 -29.29 0.74
N ASN A 67 2.17 -28.65 1.86
CA ASN A 67 1.56 -29.33 3.00
C ASN A 67 0.17 -29.87 2.66
N GLU A 68 -0.66 -29.13 1.92
CA GLU A 68 -1.97 -29.62 1.46
C GLU A 68 -1.81 -30.69 0.38
N VAL A 69 -0.89 -30.49 -0.58
CA VAL A 69 -0.60 -31.47 -1.64
C VAL A 69 -0.14 -32.81 -1.05
N ALA A 70 0.63 -32.79 0.04
CA ALA A 70 1.09 -34.01 0.70
C ALA A 70 -0.07 -34.86 1.26
N THR A 71 -1.22 -34.26 1.57
CA THR A 71 -2.41 -34.97 2.08
C THR A 71 -3.22 -35.68 1.00
N LEU A 72 -2.92 -35.42 -0.28
CA LEU A 72 -3.61 -36.04 -1.40
C LEU A 72 -3.19 -37.52 -1.57
N THR A 73 -4.09 -38.34 -2.11
CA THR A 73 -3.74 -39.71 -2.52
C THR A 73 -2.78 -39.70 -3.72
N GLU A 74 -2.10 -40.82 -3.98
CA GLU A 74 -1.20 -40.91 -5.14
C GLU A 74 -1.94 -40.72 -6.47
N ASP A 75 -3.18 -41.21 -6.58
CA ASP A 75 -4.02 -40.98 -7.77
C ASP A 75 -4.41 -39.50 -7.92
N GLU A 76 -4.75 -38.83 -6.81
CA GLU A 76 -5.05 -37.39 -6.81
C GLU A 76 -3.80 -36.58 -7.21
N LYS A 77 -2.61 -36.96 -6.72
CA LYS A 77 -1.33 -36.31 -7.07
C LYS A 77 -0.93 -36.53 -8.53
N ALA A 78 -1.20 -37.73 -9.07
CA ALA A 78 -0.90 -38.06 -10.46
C ALA A 78 -1.81 -37.32 -11.45
N SER A 79 -2.93 -36.77 -10.97
CA SER A 79 -3.85 -35.95 -11.75
C SER A 79 -3.39 -34.48 -11.80
N ASP A 80 -4.30 -33.54 -11.54
CA ASP A 80 -4.00 -32.13 -11.35
C ASP A 80 -4.22 -31.79 -9.85
N PRO A 81 -3.17 -31.82 -9.02
CA PRO A 81 -3.27 -31.62 -7.57
C PRO A 81 -3.97 -30.30 -7.21
N ILE A 82 -3.68 -29.26 -7.97
CA ILE A 82 -4.27 -27.94 -7.77
C ILE A 82 -5.77 -27.95 -8.06
N LYS A 83 -6.19 -28.61 -9.15
CA LYS A 83 -7.61 -28.79 -9.46
C LYS A 83 -8.31 -29.62 -8.39
N VAL A 84 -7.66 -30.66 -7.85
CA VAL A 84 -8.21 -31.45 -6.73
C VAL A 84 -8.40 -30.56 -5.50
N LEU A 85 -7.39 -29.78 -5.11
CA LEU A 85 -7.46 -28.88 -3.94
C LEU A 85 -8.55 -27.82 -4.09
N ILE A 86 -8.74 -27.23 -5.27
CA ILE A 86 -9.84 -26.27 -5.56
C ILE A 86 -11.21 -26.84 -5.19
N ASN A 87 -11.40 -28.15 -5.34
CA ASN A 87 -12.68 -28.81 -5.09
C ASN A 87 -12.83 -29.33 -3.63
N LYS A 88 -11.79 -29.23 -2.78
CA LYS A 88 -11.86 -29.65 -1.37
C LYS A 88 -12.40 -28.52 -0.47
N PRO A 89 -13.44 -28.75 0.36
CA PRO A 89 -14.05 -27.71 1.20
C PRO A 89 -13.10 -27.04 2.21
N SER A 90 -12.13 -27.79 2.72
CA SER A 90 -11.16 -27.31 3.72
C SER A 90 -9.87 -26.75 3.11
N SER A 91 -9.81 -26.57 1.78
CA SER A 91 -8.56 -26.18 1.14
C SER A 91 -8.22 -24.72 1.40
N GLN A 92 -7.01 -24.47 1.91
CA GLN A 92 -6.52 -23.11 2.07
C GLN A 92 -6.18 -22.49 0.72
N LEU A 93 -5.68 -23.29 -0.25
CA LEU A 93 -5.54 -22.88 -1.64
C LEU A 93 -6.86 -22.34 -2.21
N PHE A 94 -7.98 -23.05 -2.03
CA PHE A 94 -9.27 -22.55 -2.52
C PHE A 94 -9.71 -21.27 -1.79
N ASN A 95 -9.49 -21.18 -0.48
CA ASN A 95 -9.78 -19.96 0.28
C ASN A 95 -8.98 -18.75 -0.21
N ASP A 96 -7.70 -18.93 -0.52
CA ASP A 96 -6.87 -17.86 -1.06
C ASP A 96 -7.29 -17.48 -2.49
N ILE A 97 -7.68 -18.47 -3.32
CA ILE A 97 -8.27 -18.20 -4.66
C ILE A 97 -9.56 -17.39 -4.53
N LYS A 98 -10.43 -17.68 -3.55
CA LYS A 98 -11.66 -16.89 -3.33
C LYS A 98 -11.35 -15.44 -2.99
N LYS A 99 -10.34 -15.18 -2.14
CA LYS A 99 -9.89 -13.82 -1.83
C LYS A 99 -9.47 -13.09 -3.10
N VAL A 100 -8.61 -13.71 -3.92
CA VAL A 100 -8.16 -13.16 -5.21
C VAL A 100 -9.33 -12.95 -6.16
N PHE A 101 -10.26 -13.89 -6.22
CA PHE A 101 -11.42 -13.85 -7.10
C PHE A 101 -12.33 -12.66 -6.79
N LYS A 102 -12.52 -12.29 -5.53
CA LYS A 102 -13.37 -11.14 -5.16
C LYS A 102 -12.89 -9.84 -5.82
N PHE A 103 -11.58 -9.57 -5.78
CA PHE A 103 -11.00 -8.38 -6.41
C PHE A 103 -11.01 -8.48 -7.94
N TYR A 104 -10.66 -9.64 -8.49
CA TYR A 104 -10.74 -9.90 -9.93
C TYR A 104 -12.15 -9.69 -10.47
N ALA A 105 -13.16 -10.21 -9.78
CA ALA A 105 -14.56 -10.12 -10.19
C ALA A 105 -15.09 -8.68 -10.12
N ASP A 106 -14.74 -7.93 -9.08
CA ASP A 106 -15.07 -6.50 -8.98
C ASP A 106 -14.47 -5.72 -10.16
N GLN A 107 -13.19 -5.95 -10.49
CA GLN A 107 -12.54 -5.32 -11.65
C GLN A 107 -13.25 -5.69 -12.96
N LYS A 108 -13.54 -6.98 -13.18
CA LYS A 108 -14.19 -7.44 -14.42
C LYS A 108 -15.62 -6.91 -14.57
N LEU A 109 -16.38 -6.78 -13.49
CA LEU A 109 -17.71 -6.19 -13.51
C LEU A 109 -17.71 -4.67 -13.72
N LYS A 110 -16.64 -3.97 -13.29
CA LYS A 110 -16.43 -2.55 -13.63
C LYS A 110 -16.13 -2.36 -15.12
N GLU A 111 -15.32 -3.24 -15.71
CA GLU A 111 -14.99 -3.23 -17.15
C GLU A 111 -16.17 -3.64 -18.02
N ASN A 112 -16.85 -4.73 -17.64
CA ASN A 112 -18.02 -5.26 -18.33
C ASN A 112 -19.01 -5.84 -17.30
N PRO A 113 -20.14 -5.16 -17.03
CA PRO A 113 -21.08 -5.59 -16.01
C PRO A 113 -21.77 -6.94 -16.29
N GLN A 114 -21.68 -7.48 -17.52
CA GLN A 114 -22.19 -8.78 -17.89
C GLN A 114 -21.09 -9.83 -18.13
N PHE A 115 -19.84 -9.54 -17.74
CA PHE A 115 -18.67 -10.39 -18.01
C PHE A 115 -18.93 -11.87 -17.69
N PHE A 116 -19.29 -12.19 -16.45
CA PHE A 116 -19.51 -13.57 -16.03
C PHE A 116 -20.74 -14.22 -16.67
N TRP A 117 -21.80 -13.45 -16.89
CA TRP A 117 -23.00 -13.93 -17.59
C TRP A 117 -22.69 -14.34 -19.03
N SER A 118 -21.84 -13.57 -19.72
CA SER A 118 -21.44 -13.86 -21.11
C SER A 118 -20.61 -15.15 -21.25
N LEU A 119 -19.90 -15.59 -20.19
CA LEU A 119 -19.10 -16.82 -20.22
C LEU A 119 -19.94 -18.06 -20.49
N ARG A 120 -21.23 -18.05 -20.11
CA ARG A 120 -22.13 -19.17 -20.37
C ARG A 120 -22.18 -19.53 -21.85
N SER A 121 -22.27 -18.53 -22.73
CA SER A 121 -22.28 -18.77 -24.17
C SER A 121 -20.97 -19.38 -24.65
N ASN A 122 -19.83 -18.97 -24.08
CA ASN A 122 -18.52 -19.54 -24.43
C ASN A 122 -18.45 -21.02 -24.04
N TYR A 123 -18.94 -21.38 -22.85
CA TYR A 123 -18.98 -22.77 -22.39
C TYR A 123 -19.93 -23.64 -23.23
N ILE A 124 -21.12 -23.12 -23.60
CA ILE A 124 -22.04 -23.82 -24.50
C ILE A 124 -21.37 -24.10 -25.85
N ASN A 125 -20.72 -23.09 -26.44
CA ASN A 125 -20.02 -23.24 -27.72
C ASN A 125 -18.84 -24.23 -27.63
N ALA A 126 -18.25 -24.39 -26.45
CA ALA A 126 -17.22 -25.38 -26.16
C ALA A 126 -17.77 -26.77 -25.80
N ASN A 127 -19.08 -26.99 -25.90
CA ASN A 127 -19.80 -28.22 -25.53
C ASN A 127 -19.63 -28.62 -24.05
N VAL A 128 -19.50 -27.63 -23.16
CA VAL A 128 -19.53 -27.84 -21.71
C VAL A 128 -20.97 -27.77 -21.22
N ASP A 129 -21.38 -28.71 -20.36
CA ASP A 129 -22.69 -28.66 -19.72
C ASP A 129 -22.78 -27.44 -18.78
N THR A 130 -23.73 -26.54 -19.06
CA THR A 130 -23.95 -25.30 -18.29
C THR A 130 -25.25 -25.32 -17.48
N THR A 131 -25.87 -26.50 -17.29
CA THR A 131 -27.12 -26.63 -16.53
C THR A 131 -27.02 -25.98 -15.15
N ASP A 132 -25.89 -26.19 -14.47
CA ASP A 132 -25.62 -25.66 -13.13
C ASP A 132 -24.83 -24.33 -13.12
N PHE A 133 -24.59 -23.72 -14.28
CA PHE A 133 -23.87 -22.46 -14.41
C PHE A 133 -24.79 -21.31 -14.84
N ASN A 134 -25.43 -20.68 -13.85
CA ASN A 134 -26.38 -19.57 -14.01
C ASN A 134 -25.94 -18.30 -13.24
N PRO A 135 -24.80 -17.66 -13.58
CA PRO A 135 -24.38 -16.43 -12.91
C PRO A 135 -25.40 -15.29 -13.14
N THR A 136 -25.70 -14.53 -12.09
CA THR A 136 -26.57 -13.36 -12.18
C THR A 136 -25.84 -12.20 -12.87
N PRO A 137 -26.48 -11.49 -13.82
CA PRO A 137 -25.90 -10.28 -14.39
C PRO A 137 -25.53 -9.26 -13.30
N PHE A 138 -24.47 -8.48 -13.51
CA PHE A 138 -24.02 -7.41 -12.60
C PHE A 138 -23.53 -7.87 -11.21
N ALA A 139 -23.51 -9.18 -10.93
CA ALA A 139 -23.14 -9.72 -9.63
C ALA A 139 -21.86 -10.57 -9.69
N ILE A 140 -21.16 -10.62 -8.56
CA ILE A 140 -20.02 -11.53 -8.37
C ILE A 140 -20.57 -12.97 -8.29
N PRO A 141 -20.01 -13.92 -9.08
CA PRO A 141 -20.42 -15.33 -9.03
C PRO A 141 -20.26 -15.98 -7.65
N THR A 142 -21.08 -16.99 -7.37
CA THR A 142 -21.01 -17.79 -6.14
C THR A 142 -19.78 -18.71 -6.10
N ASP A 143 -19.45 -19.27 -4.94
CA ASP A 143 -18.34 -20.23 -4.78
C ASP A 143 -18.47 -21.44 -5.72
N ASP A 144 -19.69 -21.97 -5.93
CA ASP A 144 -19.92 -23.09 -6.84
C ASP A 144 -19.75 -22.68 -8.31
N GLN A 145 -20.20 -21.48 -8.67
CA GLN A 145 -19.98 -20.92 -10.01
C GLN A 145 -18.49 -20.64 -10.25
N LEU A 146 -17.75 -20.20 -9.22
CA LEU A 146 -16.29 -20.07 -9.28
C LEU A 146 -15.63 -21.42 -9.52
N LYS A 147 -15.97 -22.46 -8.76
CA LYS A 147 -15.44 -23.82 -8.99
C LYS A 147 -15.76 -24.31 -10.41
N PHE A 148 -16.97 -24.08 -10.90
CA PHE A 148 -17.35 -24.40 -12.27
C PHE A 148 -16.40 -23.72 -13.28
N MET A 149 -16.16 -22.42 -13.13
CA MET A 149 -15.25 -21.68 -14.03
C MET A 149 -13.82 -22.20 -13.95
N LEU A 150 -13.31 -22.46 -12.74
CA LEU A 150 -11.95 -22.98 -12.54
C LEU A 150 -11.78 -24.36 -13.18
N ASN A 151 -12.77 -25.24 -13.05
CA ASN A 151 -12.73 -26.61 -13.55
C ASN A 151 -12.85 -26.71 -15.07
N ASN A 152 -13.52 -25.74 -15.72
CA ASN A 152 -13.83 -25.75 -17.15
C ASN A 152 -13.06 -24.70 -17.98
N SER A 153 -12.23 -23.88 -17.32
CA SER A 153 -11.39 -22.84 -17.94
C SER A 153 -10.58 -23.28 -19.16
N VAL A 154 -10.12 -24.54 -19.18
CA VAL A 154 -9.34 -25.14 -20.27
C VAL A 154 -10.07 -25.20 -21.62
N PHE A 155 -11.40 -25.08 -21.63
CA PHE A 155 -12.21 -25.24 -22.83
C PHE A 155 -12.51 -23.91 -23.56
N ILE A 156 -12.16 -22.77 -22.96
CA ILE A 156 -12.46 -21.43 -23.51
C ILE A 156 -11.20 -20.56 -23.51
N GLU A 157 -11.14 -19.54 -24.39
CA GLU A 157 -9.97 -18.65 -24.46
C GLU A 157 -9.76 -17.83 -23.19
N THR A 158 -10.86 -17.47 -22.51
CA THR A 158 -10.83 -16.76 -21.23
C THR A 158 -10.52 -17.74 -20.10
N ASP A 159 -9.24 -18.06 -19.92
CA ASP A 159 -8.77 -18.97 -18.87
C ASP A 159 -8.75 -18.27 -17.50
N ILE A 160 -9.91 -18.26 -16.84
CA ILE A 160 -10.09 -17.67 -15.50
C ILE A 160 -9.20 -18.35 -14.46
N ARG A 161 -8.92 -19.65 -14.62
CA ARG A 161 -8.05 -20.37 -13.70
C ARG A 161 -6.65 -19.80 -13.77
N LEU A 162 -6.10 -19.67 -14.98
CA LEU A 162 -4.77 -19.09 -15.19
C LEU A 162 -4.69 -17.68 -14.61
N ASP A 163 -5.67 -16.82 -14.90
CA ASP A 163 -5.69 -15.44 -14.40
C ASP A 163 -5.67 -15.38 -12.87
N LEU A 164 -6.47 -16.22 -12.21
CA LEU A 164 -6.50 -16.29 -10.74
C LEU A 164 -5.22 -16.90 -10.16
N GLN A 165 -4.63 -17.90 -10.82
CA GLN A 165 -3.36 -18.49 -10.40
C GLN A 165 -2.19 -17.50 -10.49
N LYS A 166 -2.08 -16.74 -11.59
CA LYS A 166 -1.08 -15.67 -11.73
C LYS A 166 -1.18 -14.67 -10.58
N ARG A 167 -2.40 -14.21 -10.30
CA ARG A 167 -2.68 -13.25 -9.22
C ARG A 167 -2.40 -13.83 -7.84
N LEU A 168 -2.72 -15.09 -7.61
CA LEU A 168 -2.39 -15.78 -6.36
C LEU A 168 -0.87 -15.90 -6.16
N LEU A 169 -0.13 -16.20 -7.23
CA LEU A 169 1.33 -16.25 -7.18
C LEU A 169 1.95 -14.87 -6.91
N VAL A 170 1.41 -13.81 -7.52
CA VAL A 170 1.80 -12.42 -7.22
C VAL A 170 1.50 -12.08 -5.77
N TYR A 171 0.30 -12.41 -5.28
CA TYR A 171 -0.10 -12.19 -3.89
C TYR A 171 0.84 -12.90 -2.90
N ASN A 172 1.16 -14.16 -3.16
CA ASN A 172 2.12 -14.92 -2.36
C ASN A 172 3.52 -14.29 -2.42
N TYR A 173 3.96 -13.82 -3.59
CA TYR A 173 5.22 -13.13 -3.78
C TYR A 173 5.31 -11.84 -2.94
N LEU A 174 4.27 -10.99 -2.99
CA LEU A 174 4.24 -9.70 -2.31
C LEU A 174 4.24 -9.82 -0.77
N LEU A 175 3.59 -10.85 -0.22
CA LEU A 175 3.35 -10.98 1.23
C LEU A 175 4.07 -12.13 1.93
N LYS A 176 4.69 -13.05 1.18
CA LYS A 176 5.31 -14.27 1.75
C LYS A 176 4.45 -14.96 2.82
N ASN A 177 3.15 -15.00 2.60
CA ASN A 177 2.15 -15.41 3.59
C ASN A 177 2.02 -16.94 3.74
N ARG A 178 2.76 -17.72 2.98
CA ARG A 178 2.81 -19.20 3.05
C ARG A 178 4.09 -19.67 3.73
N ASP A 179 3.97 -20.51 4.75
CA ASP A 179 5.10 -21.08 5.49
C ASP A 179 6.04 -21.85 4.56
N GLU A 180 5.48 -22.65 3.65
CA GLU A 180 6.21 -23.42 2.65
C GLU A 180 7.08 -22.51 1.79
N TYR A 181 6.52 -21.39 1.34
CA TYR A 181 7.24 -20.40 0.55
C TYR A 181 8.28 -19.63 1.37
N ARG A 182 7.98 -19.25 2.62
CA ARG A 182 8.95 -18.58 3.51
C ARG A 182 10.18 -19.43 3.77
N ASN A 183 9.99 -20.72 3.98
CA ASN A 183 11.09 -21.67 4.22
C ASN A 183 12.02 -21.81 3.01
N LEU A 184 11.52 -21.55 1.79
CA LEU A 184 12.34 -21.50 0.57
C LEU A 184 13.00 -20.13 0.36
N ALA A 185 12.29 -19.06 0.71
CA ALA A 185 12.69 -17.68 0.44
C ALA A 185 13.73 -17.11 1.41
N ASN A 186 13.80 -17.64 2.63
CA ASN A 186 14.53 -17.03 3.73
C ASN A 186 15.69 -17.91 4.23
N ASP A 187 16.74 -17.29 4.78
CA ASP A 187 17.81 -17.97 5.49
C ASP A 187 17.38 -18.45 6.89
N SER A 188 18.28 -19.10 7.62
CA SER A 188 18.00 -19.58 8.99
C SER A 188 17.67 -18.48 10.00
N SER A 189 18.02 -17.22 9.70
CA SER A 189 17.69 -16.05 10.52
C SER A 189 16.39 -15.36 10.06
N GLY A 190 15.70 -15.93 9.07
CA GLY A 190 14.45 -15.41 8.52
C GLY A 190 14.61 -14.26 7.52
N ARG A 191 15.83 -14.02 7.01
CA ARG A 191 16.12 -12.93 6.06
C ARG A 191 15.99 -13.41 4.62
N ASP A 192 15.47 -12.56 3.75
CA ASP A 192 15.32 -12.84 2.32
C ASP A 192 16.65 -13.17 1.62
N LEU A 193 16.71 -14.36 0.99
CA LEU A 193 17.93 -14.84 0.33
C LEU A 193 18.34 -14.00 -0.89
N TYR A 194 17.38 -13.47 -1.63
CA TYR A 194 17.67 -12.67 -2.82
C TYR A 194 18.24 -11.31 -2.43
N GLN A 195 17.64 -10.61 -1.47
CA GLN A 195 18.17 -9.34 -0.99
C GLN A 195 19.57 -9.51 -0.40
N LEU A 196 19.83 -10.61 0.31
CA LEU A 196 21.19 -10.90 0.79
C LEU A 196 22.18 -11.11 -0.37
N SER A 197 21.76 -11.73 -1.47
CA SER A 197 22.61 -11.93 -2.65
C SER A 197 23.00 -10.64 -3.38
N LEU A 198 22.22 -9.55 -3.19
CA LEU A 198 22.49 -8.25 -3.80
C LEU A 198 23.53 -7.42 -3.05
N LYS A 199 23.99 -7.84 -1.86
CA LYS A 199 24.89 -7.06 -0.99
C LYS A 199 26.15 -6.58 -1.72
N ASP A 200 26.80 -7.46 -2.48
CA ASP A 200 28.03 -7.12 -3.20
C ASP A 200 27.76 -6.15 -4.35
N GLU A 201 26.61 -6.25 -5.02
CA GLU A 201 26.17 -5.29 -6.03
C GLU A 201 25.93 -3.91 -5.42
N MET A 202 25.32 -3.85 -4.23
CA MET A 202 25.08 -2.59 -3.52
C MET A 202 26.37 -1.90 -3.06
N ASN A 203 27.47 -2.65 -2.91
CA ASN A 203 28.79 -2.10 -2.57
C ASN A 203 29.54 -1.52 -3.78
N LYS A 204 29.08 -1.78 -5.01
CA LYS A 204 29.74 -1.27 -6.22
C LYS A 204 29.53 0.24 -6.37
N LYS A 205 30.54 0.92 -6.92
CA LYS A 205 30.50 2.36 -7.13
C LYS A 205 29.47 2.75 -8.20
N GLU A 206 29.28 1.92 -9.23
CA GLU A 206 28.30 2.17 -10.31
C GLU A 206 26.83 2.08 -9.90
N THR A 207 26.52 1.38 -8.79
CA THR A 207 25.14 1.25 -8.32
C THR A 207 24.63 2.61 -7.84
N ALA A 208 23.50 3.06 -8.37
CA ALA A 208 22.93 4.36 -8.06
C ALA A 208 22.63 4.51 -6.56
N ASP A 209 22.93 5.68 -6.00
CA ASP A 209 22.77 5.94 -4.56
C ASP A 209 21.31 5.79 -4.11
N SER A 210 20.34 6.16 -4.95
CA SER A 210 18.91 5.94 -4.65
C SER A 210 18.55 4.46 -4.48
N VAL A 211 19.19 3.56 -5.24
CA VAL A 211 18.99 2.11 -5.12
C VAL A 211 19.63 1.58 -3.84
N LYS A 212 20.83 2.06 -3.51
CA LYS A 212 21.52 1.73 -2.25
C LYS A 212 20.73 2.21 -1.04
N ASP A 213 20.21 3.43 -1.09
CA ASP A 213 19.44 4.04 -0.01
C ASP A 213 18.13 3.28 0.23
N LEU A 214 17.43 2.88 -0.83
CA LEU A 214 16.25 2.04 -0.71
C LEU A 214 16.62 0.67 -0.14
N TYR A 215 17.64 0.00 -0.68
CA TYR A 215 18.11 -1.30 -0.16
C TYR A 215 18.43 -1.25 1.33
N ASN A 216 19.15 -0.21 1.76
CA ASN A 216 19.51 0.00 3.16
C ASN A 216 18.32 0.30 4.06
N ALA A 217 17.24 0.86 3.50
CA ALA A 217 16.01 1.17 4.22
C ALA A 217 15.04 -0.04 4.30
N LEU A 218 15.31 -1.16 3.64
CA LEU A 218 14.43 -2.34 3.70
C LEU A 218 14.73 -3.23 4.92
N ASN A 219 13.68 -3.82 5.49
CA ASN A 219 13.78 -4.89 6.48
C ASN A 219 13.68 -6.26 5.78
N PHE A 220 14.81 -6.97 5.65
CA PHE A 220 14.83 -8.25 4.94
C PHE A 220 14.10 -9.39 5.64
N GLN A 221 13.68 -9.21 6.90
CA GLN A 221 12.87 -10.19 7.63
C GLN A 221 11.36 -9.94 7.48
N ASP A 222 10.96 -8.79 6.95
CA ASP A 222 9.55 -8.45 6.81
C ASP A 222 8.89 -9.33 5.74
N ASN A 223 7.76 -9.94 6.08
CA ASN A 223 6.99 -10.75 5.14
C ASN A 223 6.42 -9.88 4.00
N SER A 224 6.14 -8.61 4.30
CA SER A 224 5.64 -7.61 3.35
C SER A 224 6.75 -6.86 2.59
N LEU A 225 8.02 -7.30 2.69
CA LEU A 225 9.19 -6.70 2.04
C LEU A 225 8.95 -6.35 0.56
N TYR A 226 8.38 -7.28 -0.21
CA TYR A 226 8.15 -7.07 -1.65
C TYR A 226 6.95 -6.15 -1.92
N LEU A 227 5.93 -6.15 -1.06
CA LEU A 227 4.87 -5.15 -1.09
C LEU A 227 5.42 -3.73 -0.80
N ILE A 228 6.25 -3.58 0.24
CA ILE A 228 6.92 -2.32 0.58
C ILE A 228 7.77 -1.84 -0.60
N LYS A 229 8.62 -2.71 -1.15
CA LYS A 229 9.46 -2.37 -2.30
C LYS A 229 8.62 -1.93 -3.50
N TYR A 230 7.56 -2.67 -3.82
CA TYR A 230 6.67 -2.31 -4.92
C TYR A 230 6.02 -0.93 -4.73
N LEU A 231 5.56 -0.60 -3.52
CA LEU A 231 4.94 0.71 -3.23
C LEU A 231 5.95 1.87 -3.31
N MET A 232 7.24 1.62 -3.02
CA MET A 232 8.29 2.63 -3.19
C MET A 232 8.62 2.86 -4.66
N ASP A 233 8.66 1.81 -5.46
CA ASP A 233 8.94 1.89 -6.90
C ASP A 233 7.70 2.39 -7.69
N ASN A 234 6.50 2.10 -7.19
CA ASN A 234 5.22 2.41 -7.82
C ASN A 234 4.25 3.08 -6.82
N PRO A 235 4.48 4.35 -6.42
CA PRO A 235 3.61 5.05 -5.49
C PRO A 235 2.13 4.99 -5.90
N LYS A 236 1.23 4.70 -4.94
CA LYS A 236 -0.21 4.55 -5.17
C LYS A 236 -1.04 5.46 -4.26
N LEU A 237 -2.18 5.92 -4.77
CA LEU A 237 -3.25 6.55 -3.99
C LEU A 237 -4.53 5.75 -4.16
N GLU A 238 -5.33 5.63 -3.10
CA GLU A 238 -6.77 5.38 -3.26
C GLU A 238 -7.50 6.74 -3.29
N GLU A 239 -8.35 6.95 -4.29
CA GLU A 239 -8.87 8.28 -4.63
C GLU A 239 -10.40 8.34 -4.74
N TRP A 240 -10.96 9.43 -4.21
CA TRP A 240 -12.31 9.92 -4.49
C TRP A 240 -12.18 11.32 -5.08
N SER A 241 -12.64 11.52 -6.32
CA SER A 241 -12.48 12.81 -6.98
C SER A 241 -13.51 13.06 -8.07
N PHE A 242 -13.85 14.34 -8.24
CA PHE A 242 -14.66 14.82 -9.35
C PHE A 242 -14.27 16.26 -9.70
N THR A 243 -14.64 16.67 -10.89
CA THR A 243 -14.53 18.06 -11.33
C THR A 243 -15.92 18.56 -11.68
N ASP A 244 -16.27 19.75 -11.20
CA ASP A 244 -17.51 20.42 -11.56
C ASP A 244 -17.22 21.87 -11.96
N ASP A 245 -17.69 22.26 -13.15
CA ASP A 245 -17.62 23.60 -13.70
C ASP A 245 -19.01 24.20 -14.00
N ARG A 246 -20.07 23.51 -13.60
CA ARG A 246 -21.46 23.92 -13.82
C ARG A 246 -21.90 24.90 -12.73
N ASP A 247 -22.61 25.96 -13.13
CA ASP A 247 -23.29 26.91 -12.25
C ASP A 247 -22.47 27.44 -11.06
N MET A 248 -21.18 27.73 -11.31
CA MET A 248 -20.21 28.08 -10.26
C MET A 248 -20.67 29.23 -9.35
N ASN A 249 -21.45 30.19 -9.86
CA ASN A 249 -22.01 31.30 -9.07
C ASN A 249 -22.77 30.85 -7.81
N LEU A 250 -23.47 29.71 -7.87
CA LEU A 250 -24.21 29.15 -6.73
C LEU A 250 -23.33 28.27 -5.82
N ARG A 251 -22.14 27.92 -6.31
CA ARG A 251 -21.28 26.90 -5.71
C ARG A 251 -20.06 27.45 -5.00
N TRP A 252 -19.62 28.68 -5.32
CA TRP A 252 -18.45 29.32 -4.70
C TRP A 252 -18.49 29.28 -3.17
N GLY A 253 -19.63 29.62 -2.57
CA GLY A 253 -19.79 29.65 -1.10
C GLY A 253 -19.82 28.27 -0.44
N GLN A 254 -20.03 27.20 -1.20
CA GLN A 254 -20.17 25.83 -0.69
C GLN A 254 -18.90 25.00 -0.83
N ALA A 255 -17.93 25.43 -1.63
CA ALA A 255 -16.75 24.63 -1.98
C ALA A 255 -15.73 24.47 -0.84
N ASN A 256 -15.97 25.05 0.34
CA ASN A 256 -15.16 24.84 1.52
C ASN A 256 -15.56 23.53 2.21
N VAL A 257 -14.63 22.59 2.30
CA VAL A 257 -14.87 21.26 2.87
C VAL A 257 -14.01 21.04 4.10
N SER A 258 -14.64 20.61 5.19
CA SER A 258 -14.01 20.10 6.40
C SER A 258 -14.51 18.71 6.80
N SER A 259 -15.58 18.22 6.17
CA SER A 259 -16.23 16.96 6.52
C SER A 259 -16.62 16.15 5.28
N PHE A 260 -16.80 14.84 5.48
CA PHE A 260 -17.29 13.93 4.44
C PHE A 260 -18.71 14.28 3.96
N ALA A 261 -19.56 14.81 4.84
CA ALA A 261 -20.91 15.25 4.49
C ALA A 261 -20.87 16.43 3.51
N GLU A 262 -19.98 17.42 3.75
CA GLU A 262 -19.77 18.54 2.83
C GLU A 262 -19.21 18.06 1.49
N PHE A 263 -18.23 17.15 1.49
CA PHE A 263 -17.71 16.55 0.26
C PHE A 263 -18.83 15.84 -0.55
N ASN A 264 -19.65 15.03 0.11
CA ASN A 264 -20.77 14.34 -0.52
C ASN A 264 -21.85 15.30 -1.03
N ALA A 265 -22.12 16.39 -0.30
CA ALA A 265 -23.01 17.45 -0.78
C ALA A 265 -22.48 18.09 -2.07
N LEU A 266 -21.15 18.29 -2.17
CA LEU A 266 -20.55 18.81 -3.38
C LEU A 266 -20.59 17.81 -4.54
N ALA A 267 -20.38 16.53 -4.26
CA ALA A 267 -20.32 15.45 -5.24
C ALA A 267 -21.70 15.05 -5.79
N SER A 268 -22.76 15.19 -4.98
CA SER A 268 -24.13 14.83 -5.34
C SER A 268 -24.89 15.94 -6.09
N TYR A 269 -24.30 17.14 -6.21
CA TYR A 269 -24.94 18.26 -6.88
C TYR A 269 -25.21 17.96 -8.37
N ASN A 270 -26.49 18.00 -8.73
CA ASN A 270 -26.97 17.90 -10.11
C ASN A 270 -27.93 19.07 -10.38
N PRO A 271 -27.55 20.04 -11.24
CA PRO A 271 -28.41 21.17 -11.58
C PRO A 271 -29.54 20.78 -12.56
N SER A 272 -29.49 19.59 -13.17
CA SER A 272 -30.46 19.16 -14.17
C SER A 272 -31.76 18.66 -13.53
N ALA A 273 -32.89 19.01 -14.15
CA ALA A 273 -34.19 18.41 -13.84
C ALA A 273 -34.28 16.92 -14.27
N THR A 274 -33.33 16.44 -15.07
CA THR A 274 -33.22 15.03 -15.46
C THR A 274 -32.36 14.26 -14.47
N PRO A 275 -32.86 13.13 -13.90
CA PRO A 275 -32.06 12.26 -13.04
C PRO A 275 -30.81 11.77 -13.77
N GLN A 276 -29.63 12.01 -13.20
CA GLN A 276 -28.39 11.37 -13.62
C GLN A 276 -28.14 10.18 -12.68
N TYR A 277 -28.47 8.98 -13.16
CA TYR A 277 -28.18 7.75 -12.42
C TYR A 277 -26.66 7.54 -12.32
N ASP A 278 -26.19 7.10 -11.15
CA ASP A 278 -24.77 6.85 -10.85
C ASP A 278 -23.85 8.07 -11.07
N PHE A 279 -24.35 9.29 -10.85
CA PHE A 279 -23.49 10.48 -10.83
C PHE A 279 -22.56 10.43 -9.60
N ASN A 280 -21.25 10.32 -9.83
CA ASN A 280 -20.23 10.20 -8.78
C ASN A 280 -20.54 9.09 -7.75
N PRO A 281 -20.59 7.81 -8.15
CA PRO A 281 -21.07 6.76 -7.28
C PRO A 281 -20.09 6.49 -6.12
N PRO A 282 -20.58 5.97 -4.99
CA PRO A 282 -19.72 5.40 -3.96
C PRO A 282 -19.09 4.09 -4.45
N ILE A 283 -18.19 3.51 -3.66
CA ILE A 283 -17.66 2.18 -3.94
C ILE A 283 -18.78 1.13 -3.89
N LYS A 284 -18.81 0.21 -4.87
CA LYS A 284 -19.80 -0.88 -4.92
C LYS A 284 -19.49 -2.02 -3.95
N ASN A 285 -18.20 -2.28 -3.69
CA ASN A 285 -17.72 -3.36 -2.84
C ASN A 285 -16.84 -2.79 -1.70
N PRO A 286 -17.43 -2.31 -0.59
CA PRO A 286 -16.71 -1.57 0.44
C PRO A 286 -15.65 -2.37 1.21
N ASP A 287 -15.74 -3.71 1.19
CA ASP A 287 -14.73 -4.58 1.81
C ASP A 287 -13.36 -4.51 1.13
N LEU A 288 -13.28 -3.89 -0.06
CA LEU A 288 -12.04 -3.68 -0.81
C LEU A 288 -11.34 -2.36 -0.47
N LEU A 289 -11.95 -1.51 0.36
CA LEU A 289 -11.37 -0.23 0.77
C LEU A 289 -10.13 -0.45 1.65
N ILE A 290 -9.14 0.42 1.44
CA ILE A 290 -7.96 0.49 2.30
C ILE A 290 -8.30 1.36 3.52
N ALA A 291 -7.87 0.91 4.70
CA ALA A 291 -8.15 1.61 5.94
C ALA A 291 -7.49 3.01 6.00
N THR A 292 -8.18 3.94 6.66
CA THR A 292 -7.66 5.24 7.10
C THR A 292 -7.43 5.27 8.60
N GLY A 293 -6.87 6.37 9.10
CA GLY A 293 -6.74 6.59 10.55
C GLY A 293 -8.10 6.63 11.24
N SER A 294 -8.12 6.21 12.52
CA SER A 294 -9.31 6.16 13.36
C SER A 294 -10.03 7.50 13.50
N SER A 295 -9.32 8.61 13.32
CA SER A 295 -9.84 9.97 13.40
C SER A 295 -10.80 10.36 12.29
N GLU A 296 -10.76 9.65 11.16
CA GLU A 296 -11.71 9.81 10.05
C GLU A 296 -13.08 9.18 10.37
N GLY A 297 -13.15 8.30 11.36
CA GLY A 297 -14.35 7.54 11.73
C GLY A 297 -14.43 6.20 11.02
N GLN A 298 -15.12 5.23 11.64
CA GLN A 298 -15.34 3.92 11.01
C GLN A 298 -16.37 4.04 9.89
N ASP A 299 -16.14 3.29 8.81
CA ASP A 299 -17.07 3.09 7.71
C ASP A 299 -17.48 4.33 6.90
N VAL A 300 -16.95 5.51 7.23
CA VAL A 300 -17.33 6.76 6.55
C VAL A 300 -16.98 6.73 5.06
N LEU A 301 -15.88 6.09 4.70
CA LEU A 301 -15.46 5.94 3.31
C LEU A 301 -16.37 5.01 2.48
N LYS A 302 -17.16 4.14 3.12
CA LYS A 302 -18.09 3.23 2.43
C LYS A 302 -19.18 4.00 1.69
N THR A 303 -19.53 5.21 2.16
CA THR A 303 -20.57 6.07 1.60
C THR A 303 -20.04 7.32 0.92
N LEU A 304 -18.71 7.50 0.89
CA LEU A 304 -18.09 8.63 0.23
C LEU A 304 -18.26 8.50 -1.29
N LEU A 305 -18.81 9.55 -1.90
CA LEU A 305 -19.12 9.62 -3.33
C LEU A 305 -17.86 9.87 -4.18
N ALA A 306 -18.01 9.71 -5.49
CA ALA A 306 -16.95 9.95 -6.48
C ALA A 306 -15.73 9.01 -6.39
N TYR A 307 -15.93 7.75 -5.98
CA TYR A 307 -14.84 6.78 -5.88
C TYR A 307 -14.17 6.49 -7.25
N LYS A 308 -12.85 6.59 -7.30
CA LYS A 308 -12.01 6.28 -8.48
C LYS A 308 -11.15 5.02 -8.30
N GLY A 309 -11.00 4.55 -7.07
CA GLY A 309 -10.15 3.40 -6.75
C GLY A 309 -8.67 3.74 -6.73
N LEU A 310 -7.85 2.71 -6.93
CA LEU A 310 -6.40 2.84 -6.86
C LEU A 310 -5.84 3.52 -8.12
N THR A 311 -5.14 4.63 -7.95
CA THR A 311 -4.49 5.38 -9.03
C THR A 311 -2.97 5.41 -8.82
N ALA A 312 -2.23 5.55 -9.94
CA ALA A 312 -0.80 5.81 -9.87
C ALA A 312 -0.56 7.21 -9.31
N ASN A 313 0.44 7.35 -8.44
CA ASN A 313 0.72 8.60 -7.77
C ASN A 313 1.97 9.28 -8.34
N THR A 314 1.75 10.30 -9.14
CA THR A 314 2.82 11.17 -9.69
C THR A 314 2.86 12.53 -8.99
N SER A 315 2.23 12.65 -7.83
CA SER A 315 2.07 13.92 -7.13
C SER A 315 3.36 14.35 -6.41
N SER A 316 3.54 15.65 -6.21
CA SER A 316 4.62 16.23 -5.42
C SER A 316 4.19 16.50 -3.96
N GLY A 317 5.11 16.99 -3.12
CA GLY A 317 4.80 17.44 -1.76
C GLY A 317 4.45 16.27 -0.83
N GLU A 318 3.42 16.44 0.01
CA GLU A 318 2.99 15.43 0.99
C GLU A 318 2.53 14.10 0.34
N LEU A 319 2.03 14.19 -0.89
CA LEU A 319 1.64 13.02 -1.67
C LEU A 319 2.81 12.35 -2.38
N SER A 320 4.01 12.95 -2.42
CA SER A 320 5.17 12.34 -3.08
C SER A 320 5.55 10.99 -2.45
N GLY A 321 5.73 9.97 -3.29
CA GLY A 321 6.13 8.63 -2.88
C GLY A 321 7.64 8.37 -2.87
N THR A 322 8.48 9.40 -3.07
CA THR A 322 9.94 9.19 -3.05
C THR A 322 10.43 8.78 -1.66
N LEU A 323 11.54 8.04 -1.59
CA LEU A 323 12.13 7.66 -0.32
C LEU A 323 12.43 8.86 0.59
N ALA A 324 12.91 9.97 0.04
CA ALA A 324 13.17 11.19 0.81
C ALA A 324 11.90 11.76 1.46
N ASN A 325 10.77 11.74 0.75
CA ASN A 325 9.49 12.17 1.29
C ASN A 325 8.94 11.18 2.32
N VAL A 326 9.03 9.86 2.06
CA VAL A 326 8.59 8.83 3.01
C VAL A 326 9.42 8.86 4.30
N LYS A 327 10.72 9.18 4.22
CA LYS A 327 11.57 9.42 5.40
C LYS A 327 11.14 10.64 6.22
N ALA A 328 10.51 11.63 5.59
CA ALA A 328 10.00 12.82 6.25
C ALA A 328 8.56 12.67 6.79
N ASP A 329 7.83 11.65 6.35
CA ASP A 329 6.46 11.39 6.79
C ASP A 329 6.43 10.88 8.23
N LEU A 330 5.90 11.70 9.15
CA LEU A 330 5.78 11.33 10.57
C LEU A 330 4.60 10.38 10.85
N SER A 331 3.62 10.34 9.95
CA SER A 331 2.43 9.48 10.03
C SER A 331 1.81 9.33 8.64
N SER A 332 0.93 8.33 8.47
CA SER A 332 0.18 8.12 7.21
C SER A 332 -0.55 9.39 6.74
N VAL A 333 -0.61 9.56 5.41
CA VAL A 333 -1.20 10.73 4.75
C VAL A 333 -2.52 10.32 4.08
N PHE A 334 -3.62 10.85 4.59
CA PHE A 334 -4.95 10.75 4.01
C PHE A 334 -5.73 12.02 4.33
N GLY A 335 -6.76 12.33 3.53
CA GLY A 335 -7.59 13.53 3.75
C GLY A 335 -8.00 14.24 2.46
N PHE A 336 -8.61 15.41 2.63
CA PHE A 336 -9.00 16.32 1.56
C PHE A 336 -7.77 17.03 0.98
N VAL A 337 -7.71 17.14 -0.35
CA VAL A 337 -6.59 17.76 -1.06
C VAL A 337 -6.95 19.19 -1.42
N ASP A 338 -6.14 20.16 -0.99
CA ASP A 338 -6.22 21.53 -1.51
C ASP A 338 -5.72 21.54 -2.96
N PRO A 339 -6.58 21.84 -3.95
CA PRO A 339 -6.22 21.74 -5.36
C PRO A 339 -5.17 22.77 -5.80
N ARG A 340 -4.92 23.82 -5.01
CA ARG A 340 -3.93 24.86 -5.29
C ARG A 340 -2.55 24.49 -4.79
N THR A 341 -2.47 23.83 -3.63
CA THR A 341 -1.21 23.54 -2.93
C THR A 341 -0.82 22.06 -2.94
N ASN A 342 -1.75 21.16 -3.29
CA ASN A 342 -1.64 19.70 -3.12
C ASN A 342 -1.38 19.25 -1.68
N ARG A 343 -1.67 20.11 -0.69
CA ARG A 343 -1.58 19.75 0.73
C ARG A 343 -2.81 18.95 1.13
N VAL A 344 -2.60 17.96 2.01
CA VAL A 344 -3.63 16.99 2.41
C VAL A 344 -4.04 17.26 3.85
N TYR A 345 -5.32 17.55 4.06
CA TYR A 345 -5.90 17.87 5.36
C TYR A 345 -6.87 16.76 5.80
N SER A 346 -6.52 16.08 6.88
CA SER A 346 -7.38 15.06 7.51
C SER A 346 -8.32 15.69 8.53
N GLN A 347 -9.24 14.90 9.09
CA GLN A 347 -10.04 15.31 10.23
C GLN A 347 -9.17 15.76 11.42
N ASP A 348 -8.01 15.13 11.61
CA ASP A 348 -7.05 15.56 12.64
C ASP A 348 -6.43 16.92 12.34
N SER A 349 -6.21 17.27 11.07
CA SER A 349 -5.70 18.58 10.70
C SER A 349 -6.67 19.70 11.09
N PHE A 350 -7.97 19.50 10.85
CA PHE A 350 -8.99 20.48 11.25
C PHE A 350 -9.15 20.56 12.77
N LYS A 351 -9.10 19.42 13.48
CA LYS A 351 -9.10 19.39 14.96
C LYS A 351 -7.88 20.12 15.52
N PHE A 352 -6.70 19.91 14.94
CA PHE A 352 -5.48 20.58 15.34
C PHE A 352 -5.58 22.11 15.15
N ALA A 353 -6.12 22.57 14.01
CA ALA A 353 -6.36 23.99 13.76
C ALA A 353 -7.30 24.62 14.80
N LYS A 354 -8.39 23.94 15.18
CA LYS A 354 -9.30 24.38 16.26
C LYS A 354 -8.59 24.46 17.62
N ILE A 355 -7.78 23.45 17.94
CA ILE A 355 -6.98 23.43 19.18
C ILE A 355 -6.02 24.62 19.20
N LEU A 356 -5.27 24.88 18.12
CA LEU A 356 -4.37 26.03 18.06
C LEU A 356 -5.13 27.36 18.24
N ALA A 357 -6.29 27.51 17.60
CA ALA A 357 -7.12 28.70 17.75
C ALA A 357 -7.58 28.91 19.21
N GLN A 358 -7.94 27.84 19.92
CA GLN A 358 -8.37 27.92 21.31
C GLN A 358 -7.20 28.18 22.28
N VAL A 359 -6.01 27.61 22.03
CA VAL A 359 -4.82 27.88 22.85
C VAL A 359 -4.35 29.33 22.64
N GLY A 360 -4.47 29.85 21.41
CA GLY A 360 -4.21 31.24 21.06
C GLY A 360 -2.73 31.58 20.91
N LYS A 361 -1.91 31.30 21.94
CA LYS A 361 -0.48 31.63 21.95
C LYS A 361 0.41 30.54 22.57
N PRO A 362 1.69 30.46 22.18
CA PRO A 362 2.64 29.59 22.84
C PRO A 362 2.88 29.99 24.31
N PRO A 363 3.18 29.04 25.21
CA PRO A 363 3.52 29.33 26.60
C PRO A 363 4.88 30.03 26.71
N LYS A 364 5.03 30.90 27.72
CA LYS A 364 6.30 31.58 28.02
C LYS A 364 7.33 30.59 28.54
N ALA A 365 8.57 30.71 28.06
CA ALA A 365 9.70 30.06 28.70
C ALA A 365 10.03 30.77 30.01
N LYS A 366 10.49 30.00 31.00
CA LYS A 366 10.93 30.43 32.32
C LYS A 366 12.24 29.73 32.67
N LYS A 367 12.99 30.32 33.58
CA LYS A 367 14.20 29.72 34.17
C LYS A 367 13.80 28.56 35.08
N ASP A 368 14.62 27.52 35.12
CA ASP A 368 14.46 26.37 36.00
C ASP A 368 15.82 25.76 36.36
N GLY A 369 15.83 24.82 37.30
CA GLY A 369 17.01 23.99 37.58
C GLY A 369 18.29 24.81 37.82
N SER A 370 19.31 24.58 36.98
CA SER A 370 20.63 25.20 37.12
C SER A 370 20.79 26.50 36.32
N PHE A 371 19.70 27.07 35.79
CA PHE A 371 19.75 28.24 34.92
C PHE A 371 20.47 29.43 35.57
N ASP A 372 20.09 29.82 36.81
CA ASP A 372 20.66 30.99 37.47
C ASP A 372 22.14 30.79 37.84
N SER A 373 22.56 29.54 38.08
CA SER A 373 23.98 29.19 38.25
C SER A 373 24.75 29.43 36.95
N LYS A 374 24.24 28.88 35.82
CA LYS A 374 24.85 29.07 34.49
C LYS A 374 24.85 30.53 34.04
N LEU A 375 23.83 31.32 34.41
CA LEU A 375 23.79 32.76 34.19
C LEU A 375 24.90 33.49 34.96
N SER A 376 25.10 33.14 36.23
CA SER A 376 26.13 33.74 37.08
C SER A 376 27.55 33.40 36.60
N GLU A 377 27.74 32.21 36.06
CA GLU A 377 29.01 31.75 35.46
C GLU A 377 29.22 32.22 34.00
N LYS A 378 28.28 32.95 33.41
CA LYS A 378 28.28 33.37 31.99
C LYS A 378 28.35 32.19 30.99
N LYS A 379 27.69 31.07 31.31
CA LYS A 379 27.65 29.82 30.51
C LYS A 379 26.26 29.55 29.90
N LEU A 380 25.59 30.60 29.42
CA LEU A 380 24.24 30.48 28.83
C LEU A 380 24.21 29.67 27.52
N ASP A 381 25.35 29.50 26.86
CA ASP A 381 25.56 28.62 25.71
C ASP A 381 25.51 27.12 26.05
N THR A 382 25.60 26.76 27.33
CA THR A 382 25.56 25.36 27.81
C THR A 382 24.22 24.93 28.40
N LEU A 383 23.16 25.73 28.20
CA LEU A 383 21.83 25.44 28.71
C LEU A 383 21.27 24.14 28.12
N ALA A 384 20.63 23.35 28.99
CA ALA A 384 19.95 22.12 28.63
C ALA A 384 18.45 22.25 28.94
N ALA A 385 17.65 21.28 28.49
CA ALA A 385 16.21 21.29 28.72
C ALA A 385 15.82 21.37 30.20
N GLU A 386 16.65 20.82 31.08
CA GLU A 386 16.50 20.84 32.54
C GLU A 386 16.56 22.24 33.15
N ASP A 387 17.18 23.19 32.45
CA ASP A 387 17.32 24.57 32.88
C ASP A 387 16.12 25.44 32.44
N ILE A 388 15.19 24.88 31.66
CA ILE A 388 14.08 25.61 31.05
C ILE A 388 12.75 25.04 31.53
N GLN A 389 11.85 25.90 32.00
CA GLN A 389 10.45 25.55 32.28
C GLN A 389 9.52 26.34 31.34
N PHE A 390 8.26 25.90 31.22
CA PHE A 390 7.23 26.65 30.51
C PHE A 390 6.05 26.97 31.43
N GLU A 391 5.49 28.17 31.26
CA GLU A 391 4.34 28.62 32.04
C GLU A 391 3.11 27.73 31.83
N GLY A 392 2.52 27.26 32.94
CA GLY A 392 1.28 26.50 32.91
C GLY A 392 1.37 25.13 32.24
N LEU A 393 2.59 24.60 32.07
CA LEU A 393 2.83 23.24 31.58
C LEU A 393 3.47 22.37 32.67
N ASN A 394 3.22 21.06 32.58
CA ASN A 394 3.85 20.05 33.45
C ASN A 394 4.97 19.33 32.69
N ARG A 395 6.18 19.26 33.25
CA ARG A 395 7.28 18.48 32.66
C ARG A 395 7.00 16.98 32.81
N ASP A 396 7.29 16.21 31.77
CA ASP A 396 7.23 14.74 31.82
C ASP A 396 8.31 14.18 32.76
N SER A 397 7.98 13.16 33.54
CA SER A 397 8.86 12.60 34.55
C SER A 397 10.01 11.77 33.99
N ILE A 398 9.89 11.27 32.75
CA ILE A 398 10.86 10.41 32.09
C ILE A 398 11.62 11.21 31.03
N ASN A 399 10.90 11.92 30.17
CA ASN A 399 11.47 12.70 29.09
C ASN A 399 11.56 14.18 29.48
N LYS A 400 12.74 14.59 29.97
CA LYS A 400 13.00 15.96 30.42
C LYS A 400 12.78 17.05 29.36
N ASN A 401 12.77 16.68 28.07
CA ASN A 401 12.50 17.59 26.95
C ASN A 401 11.01 17.81 26.69
N LEU A 402 10.12 17.03 27.31
CA LEU A 402 8.69 17.03 27.04
C LEU A 402 7.91 17.72 28.17
N PHE A 403 7.00 18.59 27.78
CA PHE A 403 6.03 19.24 28.67
C PHE A 403 4.62 19.00 28.15
N THR A 404 3.65 18.95 29.06
CA THR A 404 2.27 18.60 28.74
C THR A 404 1.26 19.54 29.38
N LYS A 405 0.11 19.67 28.73
CA LYS A 405 -1.08 20.36 29.24
C LYS A 405 -2.33 19.74 28.64
N GLN A 406 -3.38 19.60 29.45
CA GLN A 406 -4.69 19.16 28.95
C GLN A 406 -5.53 20.35 28.49
N ILE A 407 -6.31 20.15 27.44
CA ILE A 407 -7.30 21.12 26.95
C ILE A 407 -8.55 20.38 26.48
N THR A 408 -9.73 20.96 26.68
CA THR A 408 -10.98 20.42 26.16
C THR A 408 -11.47 21.26 24.99
N VAL A 409 -11.66 20.63 23.83
CA VAL A 409 -12.16 21.24 22.59
C VAL A 409 -13.30 20.36 22.07
N ASP A 410 -14.44 20.95 21.73
CA ASP A 410 -15.63 20.23 21.24
C ASP A 410 -15.97 19.00 22.11
N GLN A 411 -16.01 19.21 23.44
CA GLN A 411 -16.30 18.18 24.47
C GLN A 411 -15.29 17.02 24.57
N THR A 412 -14.17 17.08 23.83
CA THR A 412 -13.11 16.08 23.87
C THR A 412 -11.86 16.66 24.55
N THR A 413 -11.28 15.92 25.49
CA THR A 413 -10.04 16.33 26.16
C THR A 413 -8.83 15.80 25.39
N TYR A 414 -7.91 16.70 25.07
CA TYR A 414 -6.68 16.45 24.35
C TYR A 414 -5.45 16.74 25.22
N THR A 415 -4.37 16.01 24.98
CA THR A 415 -3.08 16.22 25.62
C THR A 415 -2.13 16.96 24.68
N LEU A 416 -1.93 18.24 24.95
CA LEU A 416 -0.92 19.05 24.25
C LEU A 416 0.47 18.64 24.74
N GLN A 417 1.37 18.42 23.78
CA GLN A 417 2.75 18.05 24.01
C GLN A 417 3.66 19.13 23.44
N TYR A 418 4.48 19.72 24.29
CA TYR A 418 5.47 20.73 23.94
C TYR A 418 6.85 20.11 24.15
N LYS A 419 7.54 19.75 23.06
CA LYS A 419 8.85 19.10 23.13
C LYS A 419 9.94 20.08 22.71
N ILE A 420 10.96 20.27 23.55
CA ILE A 420 12.20 20.93 23.14
C ILE A 420 12.86 20.03 22.08
N ASN A 421 12.87 20.50 20.84
CA ASN A 421 13.21 19.71 19.66
C ASN A 421 14.33 20.39 18.87
N GLY A 422 15.55 20.29 19.41
CA GLY A 422 16.75 20.91 18.86
C GLY A 422 17.67 21.40 19.96
N LEU A 423 18.75 22.09 19.56
CA LEU A 423 19.71 22.69 20.49
C LEU A 423 19.16 24.01 21.05
N ILE A 424 19.30 24.20 22.36
CA ILE A 424 19.13 25.51 22.98
C ILE A 424 20.37 26.33 22.65
N THR A 425 20.18 27.57 22.19
CA THR A 425 21.27 28.43 21.73
C THR A 425 21.24 29.77 22.43
N PHE A 426 22.41 30.39 22.59
CA PHE A 426 22.57 31.74 23.11
C PHE A 426 23.43 32.55 22.13
N ASP A 427 22.93 33.68 21.65
CA ASP A 427 23.60 34.52 20.65
C ASP A 427 24.25 35.79 21.25
N GLY A 428 24.29 35.89 22.58
CA GLY A 428 24.74 37.09 23.29
C GLY A 428 23.61 38.04 23.70
N GLN A 429 22.41 37.90 23.12
CA GLN A 429 21.25 38.75 23.41
C GLN A 429 20.04 37.95 23.88
N ALA A 430 19.83 36.74 23.39
CA ALA A 430 18.70 35.92 23.75
C ALA A 430 19.06 34.44 23.82
N VAL A 431 18.46 33.74 24.78
CA VAL A 431 18.41 32.28 24.78
C VAL A 431 17.23 31.86 23.91
N THR A 432 17.50 31.10 22.85
CA THR A 432 16.50 30.58 21.92
C THR A 432 16.29 29.09 22.15
N ILE A 433 15.03 28.70 22.38
CA ILE A 433 14.62 27.34 22.71
C ILE A 433 13.69 26.84 21.59
N PRO A 434 14.11 25.89 20.74
CA PRO A 434 13.26 25.34 19.69
C PRO A 434 12.24 24.37 20.29
N VAL A 435 10.95 24.60 20.05
CA VAL A 435 9.85 23.82 20.60
C VAL A 435 8.91 23.34 19.50
N ARG A 436 8.54 22.06 19.55
CA ARG A 436 7.48 21.46 18.75
C ARG A 436 6.24 21.25 19.62
N LEU A 437 5.12 21.87 19.23
CA LEU A 437 3.80 21.59 19.77
C LEU A 437 3.11 20.52 18.92
N SER A 438 2.70 19.42 19.55
CA SER A 438 1.86 18.37 18.97
C SER A 438 0.71 18.00 19.91
N VAL A 439 -0.23 17.19 19.43
CA VAL A 439 -1.34 16.65 20.24
C VAL A 439 -1.22 15.14 20.24
N LYS A 440 -1.15 14.53 21.42
CA LYS A 440 -0.87 13.10 21.59
C LYS A 440 -1.89 12.22 20.85
N GLU A 441 -3.16 12.63 20.85
CA GLU A 441 -4.28 11.86 20.31
C GLU A 441 -4.47 12.06 18.79
N LEU A 442 -3.72 12.95 18.15
CA LEU A 442 -3.82 13.24 16.71
C LEU A 442 -2.62 12.65 15.95
N GLY A 443 -2.77 12.45 14.63
CA GLY A 443 -1.65 12.00 13.78
C GLY A 443 -0.42 12.92 13.88
N ALA A 444 0.77 12.33 14.03
CA ALA A 444 2.03 13.03 14.35
C ALA A 444 2.47 14.08 13.32
N ARG A 445 1.92 14.04 12.10
CA ARG A 445 2.13 15.08 11.08
C ARG A 445 1.46 16.43 11.42
N ASN A 446 0.55 16.47 12.38
CA ASN A 446 -0.09 17.70 12.85
C ASN A 446 0.70 18.30 14.01
N TYR A 447 1.58 19.25 13.71
CA TYR A 447 2.41 19.93 14.70
C TYR A 447 2.64 21.41 14.34
N TYR A 448 3.09 22.20 15.32
CA TYR A 448 3.50 23.59 15.17
C TYR A 448 4.88 23.79 15.79
N ASP A 449 5.86 24.17 14.96
CA ASP A 449 7.20 24.50 15.42
C ASP A 449 7.32 26.00 15.71
N TYR A 450 7.90 26.34 16.86
CA TYR A 450 8.17 27.72 17.27
C TYR A 450 9.46 27.83 18.08
N SER A 451 9.93 29.05 18.29
CA SER A 451 11.10 29.32 19.12
C SER A 451 10.70 30.17 20.31
N ALA A 452 10.74 29.57 21.51
CA ALA A 452 10.63 30.33 22.74
C ALA A 452 11.91 31.10 23.02
N LYS A 453 11.79 32.26 23.67
CA LYS A 453 12.91 33.16 23.91
C LYS A 453 12.94 33.63 25.35
N LEU A 454 14.15 33.79 25.86
CA LEU A 454 14.44 34.53 27.07
C LEU A 454 15.45 35.62 26.73
N GLN A 455 15.13 36.88 27.03
CA GLN A 455 15.96 38.04 26.67
C GLN A 455 17.04 38.25 27.74
N TYR A 456 18.30 38.29 27.33
CA TYR A 456 19.43 38.64 28.18
C TYR A 456 19.68 40.15 28.16
N THR A 457 19.95 40.72 29.33
CA THR A 457 20.35 42.11 29.52
C THR A 457 21.71 42.15 30.18
N GLU A 458 22.73 42.52 29.42
CA GLU A 458 24.14 42.52 29.86
C GLU A 458 24.36 43.46 31.06
N SER A 459 23.80 44.67 31.01
CA SER A 459 24.00 45.71 32.04
C SER A 459 23.54 45.29 33.44
N SER A 460 22.53 44.42 33.53
CA SER A 460 21.97 43.91 34.78
C SER A 460 22.28 42.43 35.01
N ASN A 461 23.07 41.81 34.14
CA ASN A 461 23.29 40.36 34.08
C ASN A 461 22.03 39.54 34.35
N SER A 462 20.92 39.94 33.72
CA SER A 462 19.60 39.38 34.00
C SER A 462 18.96 38.83 32.73
N VAL A 463 18.03 37.90 32.93
CA VAL A 463 17.25 37.30 31.87
C VAL A 463 15.77 37.51 32.18
N SER A 464 15.01 37.98 31.19
CA SER A 464 13.57 38.22 31.27
C SER A 464 12.78 37.34 30.28
N GLU A 465 11.57 36.96 30.69
CA GLU A 465 10.64 36.20 29.87
C GLU A 465 10.12 37.04 28.68
N VAL A 466 9.88 36.41 27.54
CA VAL A 466 9.37 37.08 26.32
C VAL A 466 7.98 36.55 25.98
N ASP A 467 7.02 37.45 25.79
CA ASP A 467 5.71 37.10 25.21
C ASP A 467 5.88 36.82 23.70
N LEU A 468 5.39 35.65 23.27
CA LEU A 468 5.35 35.29 21.87
C LEU A 468 4.04 35.74 21.21
N PRO A 469 4.05 36.01 19.89
CA PRO A 469 2.84 36.29 19.15
C PRO A 469 1.88 35.09 19.14
N ASN A 470 0.63 35.34 18.78
CA ASN A 470 -0.36 34.30 18.55
C ASN A 470 0.10 33.31 17.46
N PHE A 471 -0.44 32.09 17.49
CA PHE A 471 -0.18 31.11 16.44
C PHE A 471 -0.62 31.64 15.07
N ASN A 472 0.20 31.40 14.04
CA ASN A 472 -0.18 31.70 12.66
C ASN A 472 -1.16 30.64 12.15
N LEU A 473 -2.46 30.92 12.22
CA LEU A 473 -3.53 30.01 11.81
C LEU A 473 -3.68 29.90 10.28
N ASP A 474 -3.13 30.82 9.48
CA ASP A 474 -3.22 30.75 8.01
C ASP A 474 -2.55 29.49 7.45
N LYS A 475 -1.58 28.93 8.19
CA LYS A 475 -0.89 27.67 7.84
C LYS A 475 -1.68 26.42 8.26
N TYR A 476 -2.76 26.58 9.01
CA TYR A 476 -3.58 25.53 9.62
C TYR A 476 -5.06 25.84 9.41
N PRO A 477 -5.56 25.70 8.17
CA PRO A 477 -6.94 26.02 7.87
C PRO A 477 -7.90 25.01 8.52
N GLN A 478 -9.10 25.48 8.87
CA GLN A 478 -10.18 24.63 9.39
C GLN A 478 -11.07 24.03 8.29
N THR A 479 -10.92 24.51 7.04
CA THR A 479 -11.62 24.03 5.84
C THR A 479 -10.67 24.06 4.64
N VAL A 480 -10.95 23.26 3.62
CA VAL A 480 -10.23 23.27 2.34
C VAL A 480 -11.13 23.87 1.27
N ASP A 481 -10.69 24.95 0.64
CA ASP A 481 -11.36 25.50 -0.53
C ASP A 481 -11.02 24.65 -1.77
N MET A 482 -12.03 23.96 -2.27
CA MET A 482 -11.93 23.02 -3.39
C MET A 482 -11.90 23.72 -4.76
N ILE A 483 -11.83 25.05 -4.82
CA ILE A 483 -11.88 25.79 -6.08
C ILE A 483 -10.49 26.02 -6.65
N LYS A 484 -10.34 25.70 -7.94
CA LYS A 484 -9.17 26.00 -8.75
C LYS A 484 -9.59 26.26 -10.19
N ASP A 485 -9.01 27.29 -10.79
CA ASP A 485 -9.24 27.64 -12.20
C ASP A 485 -10.73 27.82 -12.55
N ASN A 486 -11.50 28.45 -11.65
CA ASN A 486 -12.96 28.64 -11.73
C ASN A 486 -13.76 27.33 -11.82
N LYS A 487 -13.25 26.24 -11.24
CA LYS A 487 -13.93 24.94 -11.15
C LYS A 487 -13.77 24.37 -9.75
N ILE A 488 -14.72 23.54 -9.32
CA ILE A 488 -14.52 22.67 -8.17
C ILE A 488 -13.66 21.49 -8.61
N GLN A 489 -12.50 21.33 -7.98
CA GLN A 489 -11.61 20.18 -8.14
C GLN A 489 -11.50 19.48 -6.79
N ALA A 490 -12.59 18.79 -6.41
CA ALA A 490 -12.69 18.15 -5.11
C ALA A 490 -12.02 16.77 -5.12
N LYS A 491 -11.16 16.53 -4.14
CA LYS A 491 -10.42 15.28 -4.01
C LYS A 491 -10.21 14.89 -2.55
N TYR A 492 -10.45 13.62 -2.24
CA TYR A 492 -10.03 12.94 -1.02
C TYR A 492 -9.11 11.79 -1.41
N VAL A 493 -8.03 11.58 -0.66
CA VAL A 493 -7.03 10.55 -0.97
C VAL A 493 -6.55 9.82 0.26
N ILE A 494 -6.08 8.59 0.01
CA ILE A 494 -5.27 7.81 0.92
C ILE A 494 -3.95 7.51 0.22
N LYS A 495 -2.84 8.01 0.77
CA LYS A 495 -1.49 7.66 0.31
C LYS A 495 -1.11 6.32 0.91
N ILE A 496 -0.92 5.33 0.05
CA ILE A 496 -0.56 3.97 0.47
C ILE A 496 0.96 3.87 0.41
N SER A 497 1.60 4.03 1.56
CA SER A 497 3.06 4.00 1.67
C SER A 497 3.49 3.40 3.01
N PRO A 498 4.68 2.78 3.11
CA PRO A 498 5.28 2.51 4.42
C PRO A 498 5.59 3.82 5.18
N LEU A 499 5.95 3.70 6.45
CA LEU A 499 6.64 4.73 7.22
C LEU A 499 8.11 4.35 7.40
N TYR A 500 8.97 5.35 7.58
CA TYR A 500 10.37 5.12 7.96
C TYR A 500 10.51 5.23 9.47
N ARG A 501 10.78 4.11 10.15
CA ARG A 501 10.82 4.04 11.62
C ARG A 501 11.98 3.20 12.11
N THR A 502 12.44 3.53 13.30
CA THR A 502 13.38 2.69 14.05
C THR A 502 12.68 1.40 14.47
N GLU A 503 13.17 0.27 13.98
CA GLU A 503 12.72 -1.08 14.32
C GLU A 503 13.90 -1.91 14.82
N THR A 504 13.60 -2.98 15.54
CA THR A 504 14.60 -3.99 15.89
C THR A 504 14.66 -5.03 14.77
N VAL A 505 15.81 -5.15 14.10
CA VAL A 505 16.04 -6.07 12.98
C VAL A 505 17.21 -7.00 13.26
N LYS A 506 17.21 -8.21 12.70
CA LYS A 506 18.35 -9.13 12.82
C LYS A 506 19.40 -8.89 11.76
N GLU A 507 20.64 -8.69 12.19
CA GLU A 507 21.83 -8.77 11.34
C GLU A 507 22.67 -9.99 11.75
N GLY A 508 22.41 -11.12 11.09
CA GLY A 508 22.99 -12.41 11.47
C GLY A 508 22.28 -12.97 12.70
N ASP A 509 23.03 -13.13 13.80
CA ASP A 509 22.52 -13.64 15.08
C ASP A 509 22.28 -12.51 16.12
N GLN A 510 22.44 -11.24 15.72
CA GLN A 510 22.31 -10.08 16.60
C GLN A 510 21.09 -9.23 16.26
N ASP A 511 20.38 -8.75 17.28
CA ASP A 511 19.32 -7.76 17.16
C ASP A 511 19.93 -6.36 17.15
N VAL A 512 19.64 -5.59 16.11
CA VAL A 512 20.16 -4.23 15.89
C VAL A 512 18.99 -3.27 15.71
N SER A 513 19.05 -2.11 16.38
CA SER A 513 18.07 -1.05 16.20
C SER A 513 18.45 -0.22 14.97
N LYS A 514 17.57 -0.19 13.96
CA LYS A 514 17.82 0.46 12.67
C LYS A 514 16.55 1.11 12.12
N GLU A 515 16.71 2.22 11.42
CA GLU A 515 15.61 2.83 10.68
C GLU A 515 15.33 2.09 9.37
N VAL A 516 14.09 1.61 9.22
CA VAL A 516 13.62 0.83 8.08
C VAL A 516 12.22 1.28 7.65
N LEU A 517 11.87 0.98 6.41
CA LEU A 517 10.52 1.07 5.89
C LEU A 517 9.67 -0.05 6.49
N THR A 518 8.53 0.31 7.06
CA THR A 518 7.62 -0.60 7.76
C THR A 518 6.18 -0.12 7.65
N PHE A 519 5.23 -1.05 7.77
CA PHE A 519 3.82 -0.71 7.95
C PHE A 519 3.43 -0.50 9.43
N ASN A 520 4.34 -0.72 10.37
CA ASN A 520 4.08 -0.45 11.79
C ASN A 520 3.73 1.02 12.03
N GLY A 521 2.66 1.25 12.79
CA GLY A 521 2.14 2.60 13.05
C GLY A 521 1.39 3.24 11.88
N THR A 522 1.01 2.45 10.88
CA THR A 522 0.08 2.86 9.80
C THR A 522 -1.30 2.23 10.01
N PRO A 523 -2.37 2.75 9.38
CA PRO A 523 -3.67 2.07 9.34
C PRO A 523 -3.63 0.66 8.74
N TRP A 524 -2.59 0.32 7.98
CA TRP A 524 -2.40 -0.97 7.32
C TRP A 524 -1.33 -1.84 7.99
N GLU A 525 -1.05 -1.61 9.28
CA GLU A 525 -0.17 -2.47 10.08
C GLU A 525 -0.68 -3.93 10.15
N SER A 526 -2.01 -4.12 10.20
CA SER A 526 -2.60 -5.47 10.29
C SER A 526 -2.42 -6.29 9.01
N ALA A 527 -2.21 -7.60 9.17
CA ALA A 527 -2.09 -8.53 8.05
C ALA A 527 -3.27 -8.42 7.07
N THR A 528 -4.51 -8.33 7.56
CA THR A 528 -5.71 -8.20 6.72
C THR A 528 -5.67 -6.96 5.81
N GLN A 529 -5.17 -5.82 6.30
CA GLN A 529 -5.05 -4.62 5.48
C GLN A 529 -3.91 -4.74 4.46
N GLN A 530 -2.80 -5.37 4.84
CA GLN A 530 -1.72 -5.70 3.89
C GLN A 530 -2.22 -6.66 2.80
N GLU A 531 -3.07 -7.63 3.15
CA GLU A 531 -3.76 -8.52 2.20
C GLU A 531 -4.61 -7.73 1.21
N ASN A 532 -5.46 -6.82 1.69
CA ASN A 532 -6.30 -5.98 0.82
C ASN A 532 -5.46 -5.13 -0.16
N ILE A 533 -4.38 -4.51 0.33
CA ILE A 533 -3.47 -3.72 -0.52
C ILE A 533 -2.81 -4.63 -1.58
N ALA A 534 -2.26 -5.77 -1.16
CA ALA A 534 -1.60 -6.71 -2.06
C ALA A 534 -2.55 -7.29 -3.11
N LEU A 535 -3.78 -7.65 -2.74
CA LEU A 535 -4.80 -8.17 -3.66
C LEU A 535 -5.25 -7.11 -4.67
N THR A 536 -5.39 -5.86 -4.25
CA THR A 536 -5.69 -4.73 -5.15
C THR A 536 -4.56 -4.54 -6.17
N ILE A 537 -3.30 -4.56 -5.71
CA ILE A 537 -2.12 -4.44 -6.58
C ILE A 537 -2.01 -5.63 -7.54
N ALA A 538 -2.14 -6.86 -7.02
CA ALA A 538 -2.11 -8.08 -7.81
C ALA A 538 -3.22 -8.09 -8.86
N THR A 539 -4.35 -7.42 -8.61
CA THR A 539 -5.46 -7.26 -9.56
C THR A 539 -5.14 -6.24 -10.65
N ASN A 540 -4.56 -5.10 -10.29
CA ASN A 540 -4.30 -4.00 -11.23
C ASN A 540 -3.05 -4.20 -12.11
N ASP A 541 -2.05 -4.97 -11.66
CA ASP A 541 -0.77 -5.14 -12.38
C ASP A 541 -0.27 -6.59 -12.44
N ALA A 542 -1.19 -7.56 -12.62
CA ALA A 542 -0.85 -8.98 -12.54
C ALA A 542 0.26 -9.42 -13.49
N ASP A 543 0.20 -9.07 -14.78
CA ASP A 543 1.11 -9.68 -15.75
C ASP A 543 2.57 -9.21 -15.56
N ASN A 544 2.79 -7.94 -15.22
CA ASN A 544 4.13 -7.45 -14.91
C ASN A 544 4.66 -8.06 -13.61
N LEU A 545 3.86 -8.01 -12.55
CA LEU A 545 4.24 -8.57 -11.25
C LEU A 545 4.42 -10.08 -11.31
N TYR A 546 3.66 -10.78 -12.14
CA TYR A 546 3.81 -12.22 -12.33
C TYR A 546 5.17 -12.54 -12.98
N ARG A 547 5.61 -11.76 -13.97
CA ARG A 547 6.97 -11.89 -14.52
C ARG A 547 8.05 -11.65 -13.47
N GLU A 548 7.87 -10.63 -12.63
CA GLU A 548 8.82 -10.36 -11.53
C GLU A 548 8.84 -11.47 -10.49
N ALA A 549 7.67 -11.96 -10.08
CA ALA A 549 7.52 -13.09 -9.18
C ALA A 549 8.20 -14.34 -9.75
N VAL A 550 8.00 -14.65 -11.03
CA VAL A 550 8.65 -15.81 -11.68
C VAL A 550 10.17 -15.65 -11.73
N LYS A 551 10.71 -14.45 -11.99
CA LYS A 551 12.17 -14.20 -11.89
C LYS A 551 12.68 -14.49 -10.48
N TYR A 552 11.94 -14.07 -9.46
CA TYR A 552 12.26 -14.35 -8.08
C TYR A 552 12.16 -15.85 -7.75
N PHE A 553 11.12 -16.55 -8.19
CA PHE A 553 10.99 -18.00 -7.99
C PHE A 553 12.12 -18.77 -8.67
N LYS A 554 12.58 -18.33 -9.84
CA LYS A 554 13.78 -18.92 -10.46
C LYS A 554 15.03 -18.80 -9.59
N PHE A 555 15.22 -17.66 -8.94
CA PHE A 555 16.31 -17.48 -7.98
C PHE A 555 16.19 -18.48 -6.82
N LEU A 556 14.97 -18.75 -6.33
CA LEU A 556 14.72 -19.76 -5.30
C LEU A 556 14.95 -21.21 -5.75
N GLY A 557 15.24 -21.45 -7.03
CA GLY A 557 15.63 -22.76 -7.55
C GLY A 557 14.67 -23.38 -8.55
N PHE A 558 13.53 -22.74 -8.85
CA PHE A 558 12.60 -23.22 -9.88
C PHE A 558 13.17 -22.98 -11.27
N LYS A 559 13.73 -24.01 -11.90
CA LYS A 559 14.37 -23.86 -13.22
C LYS A 559 13.61 -24.63 -14.30
N PHE A 560 13.49 -24.01 -15.46
CA PHE A 560 13.04 -24.66 -16.67
C PHE A 560 14.21 -25.38 -17.34
N ASP A 561 14.07 -26.66 -17.66
CA ASP A 561 15.05 -27.39 -18.47
C ASP A 561 14.84 -27.05 -19.96
N GLU A 562 15.39 -25.92 -20.40
CA GLU A 562 15.26 -25.41 -21.77
C GLU A 562 15.77 -26.39 -22.83
N GLN A 563 16.72 -27.26 -22.49
CA GLN A 563 17.32 -28.21 -23.44
C GLN A 563 16.39 -29.39 -23.73
N LYS A 564 15.56 -29.79 -22.76
CA LYS A 564 14.59 -30.89 -22.90
C LYS A 564 13.17 -30.42 -23.21
N MET A 565 12.94 -29.11 -23.17
CA MET A 565 11.63 -28.53 -23.42
C MET A 565 11.30 -28.51 -24.92
N ASN A 566 10.04 -28.77 -25.25
CA ASN A 566 9.55 -28.62 -26.62
C ASN A 566 9.71 -27.15 -27.07
N ARG A 567 10.25 -26.93 -28.28
CA ARG A 567 10.50 -25.59 -28.85
C ARG A 567 9.28 -24.66 -28.81
N ASN A 568 8.07 -25.18 -29.08
CA ASN A 568 6.85 -24.36 -29.03
C ASN A 568 6.55 -23.86 -27.61
N VAL A 569 6.84 -24.70 -26.60
CA VAL A 569 6.68 -24.33 -25.19
C VAL A 569 7.74 -23.28 -24.83
N THR A 570 8.99 -23.48 -25.23
CA THR A 570 10.07 -22.50 -25.03
C THR A 570 9.73 -21.14 -25.66
N ASP A 571 9.23 -21.13 -26.90
CA ASP A 571 8.85 -19.91 -27.60
C ASP A 571 7.70 -19.19 -26.88
N ILE A 572 6.69 -19.93 -26.40
CA ILE A 572 5.60 -19.37 -25.59
C ILE A 572 6.14 -18.73 -24.30
N LEU A 573 7.02 -19.41 -23.56
CA LEU A 573 7.58 -18.87 -22.32
C LEU A 573 8.45 -17.63 -22.56
N LYS A 574 9.18 -17.55 -23.67
CA LYS A 574 9.94 -16.36 -24.07
C LYS A 574 9.03 -15.19 -24.40
N ILE A 575 7.96 -15.43 -25.18
CA ILE A 575 6.96 -14.41 -25.53
C ILE A 575 6.31 -13.83 -24.28
N GLU A 576 6.01 -14.68 -23.29
CA GLU A 576 5.43 -14.26 -22.01
C GLU A 576 6.45 -13.65 -21.04
N GLY A 577 7.75 -13.62 -21.39
CA GLY A 577 8.82 -13.08 -20.55
C GLY A 577 9.11 -13.91 -19.30
N LEU A 578 8.81 -15.21 -19.34
CA LEU A 578 9.01 -16.15 -18.24
C LEU A 578 10.38 -16.83 -18.29
N ILE A 579 11.07 -16.83 -19.44
CA ILE A 579 12.46 -17.29 -19.61
C ILE A 579 13.33 -16.31 -20.38
#